data_AF-A0A094HH34-F1
#
_entry.id   AF-A0A094HH34-F1
#
_cell.length_a   1.000
_cell.length_b   1.000
_cell.length_c   1.000
_cell.angle_alpha   90.00
_cell.angle_beta   90.00
_cell.angle_gamma   90.00
#
_symmetry.space_group_name_H-M   'P 1'
#
loop_
_entity.id
_entity.type
_entity.pdbx_description
1 polymer ?
#
loop_
_entity_poly.entity_id
_entity_poly.type
_entity_poly.pdbx_seq_one_letter_code
_entity_poly.pdbx_strand_id
1 'polypeptide(L)'
;MYGRQIETFIKAHINHITKVEFFLAFHAAYNKSITTQNAQAGFRGAGLVPFDPQVVLLKLDVKLRTPTPTGPPSANADPWVSQTPRNPTDALSQTTLVKNRIAGHQGSSPTPIFATVAALAKGTELLAHELTLANAEIRTLRQANKALSKRRKAKKTRVRQGGALTIEDTHDLLAQKEVDEQIRRDKRSGEAFQNEGQSAGRRCGICRKTGHNAQTCQVVVDVSSLSDFE
;
A
#
# COMPACT_ATOMS: atom_id res chain seq x y z
N MET A 1 12.82 15.90 10.34
CA MET A 1 12.91 14.44 10.07
C MET A 1 11.58 13.72 10.26
N TYR A 2 10.86 13.96 11.35
CA TYR A 2 9.51 13.41 11.57
C TYR A 2 8.51 13.82 10.47
N GLY A 3 8.49 15.09 10.05
CA GLY A 3 7.62 15.57 8.97
C GLY A 3 7.68 14.73 7.69
N ARG A 4 8.87 14.28 7.27
CA ARG A 4 9.02 13.38 6.11
C ARG A 4 8.36 12.01 6.29
N GLN A 5 8.35 11.48 7.52
CA GLN A 5 7.61 10.24 7.82
C GLN A 5 6.10 10.48 7.69
N ILE A 6 5.62 11.64 8.15
CA ILE A 6 4.21 12.04 8.08
C ILE A 6 3.76 12.34 6.65
N GLU A 7 4.59 12.98 5.83
CA GLU A 7 4.32 13.22 4.40
C GLU A 7 3.98 11.94 3.65
N THR A 8 4.57 10.81 4.02
CA THR A 8 4.27 9.52 3.38
C THR A 8 2.81 9.10 3.64
N PHE A 9 2.30 9.34 4.85
CA PHE A 9 0.90 9.09 5.19
C PHE A 9 -0.04 10.08 4.50
N ILE A 10 0.32 11.36 4.47
CA ILE A 10 -0.47 12.41 3.79
C ILE A 10 -0.60 12.11 2.30
N LYS A 11 0.51 11.73 1.63
CA LYS A 11 0.50 11.32 0.21
C LYS A 11 -0.43 10.12 -0.03
N ALA A 12 -0.50 9.20 0.93
CA ALA A 12 -1.42 8.07 0.89
C ALA A 12 -2.87 8.42 1.31
N HIS A 13 -3.21 9.72 1.45
CA HIS A 13 -4.51 10.22 1.88
C HIS A 13 -4.94 9.73 3.28
N ILE A 14 -3.96 9.42 4.14
CA ILE A 14 -4.19 9.04 5.54
C ILE A 14 -4.10 10.31 6.38
N ASN A 15 -5.26 10.90 6.67
CA ASN A 15 -5.37 12.16 7.42
C ASN A 15 -5.44 11.96 8.95
N HIS A 16 -5.60 10.73 9.42
CA HIS A 16 -5.67 10.40 10.84
C HIS A 16 -4.57 9.39 11.22
N ILE A 17 -3.64 9.82 12.06
CA ILE A 17 -2.51 9.00 12.53
C ILE A 17 -2.87 8.31 13.83
N THR A 18 -2.86 7.00 13.81
CA THR A 18 -3.11 6.17 15.00
C THR A 18 -1.85 6.01 15.84
N LYS A 19 -2.02 5.62 17.11
CA LYS A 19 -0.89 5.44 18.05
C LYS A 19 0.21 4.52 17.51
N VAL A 20 -0.16 3.48 16.75
CA VAL A 20 0.80 2.56 16.11
C VAL A 20 1.59 3.25 14.99
N GLU A 21 0.91 4.01 14.13
CA GLU A 21 1.56 4.77 13.04
C GLU A 21 2.47 5.87 13.61
N PHE A 22 2.04 6.54 14.68
CA PHE A 22 2.86 7.49 15.42
C PHE A 22 4.15 6.84 15.90
N PHE A 23 4.07 5.69 16.60
CA PHE A 23 5.28 5.05 17.12
C PHE A 23 6.21 4.56 16.01
N LEU A 24 5.67 4.04 14.90
CA LEU A 24 6.48 3.64 13.75
C LEU A 24 7.20 4.84 13.13
N ALA A 25 6.47 5.94 12.87
CA ALA A 25 7.02 7.17 12.32
C ALA A 25 8.04 7.83 13.27
N PHE A 26 7.72 7.87 14.57
CA PHE A 26 8.58 8.40 15.61
C PHE A 26 9.86 7.58 15.73
N HIS A 27 9.77 6.26 15.85
CA HIS A 27 10.94 5.39 15.97
C HIS A 27 11.86 5.51 14.74
N ALA A 28 11.29 5.53 13.53
CA ALA A 28 12.05 5.73 12.31
C ALA A 28 12.72 7.12 12.26
N ALA A 29 12.03 8.17 12.72
CA ALA A 29 12.60 9.51 12.80
C ALA A 29 13.67 9.62 13.90
N TYR A 30 13.44 8.99 15.05
CA TYR A 30 14.33 8.95 16.20
C TYR A 30 15.67 8.33 15.81
N ASN A 31 15.66 7.13 15.22
CA ASN A 31 16.88 6.45 14.79
C ASN A 31 17.67 7.23 13.73
N LYS A 32 16.99 8.02 12.89
CA LYS A 32 17.64 8.92 11.93
C LYS A 32 18.17 10.21 12.58
N SER A 33 17.60 10.61 13.71
CA SER A 33 17.93 11.87 14.41
C SER A 33 19.09 11.74 15.39
N ILE A 34 19.30 10.55 15.98
CA ILE A 34 20.41 10.28 16.89
C ILE A 34 21.69 10.06 16.07
N THR A 35 22.30 11.17 15.64
CA THR A 35 23.60 11.21 14.97
C THR A 35 24.54 12.17 15.70
N THR A 36 25.84 11.91 15.61
CA THR A 36 26.87 12.78 16.20
C THR A 36 26.76 14.22 15.70
N GLN A 37 26.50 14.41 14.41
CA GLN A 37 26.29 15.72 13.79
C GLN A 37 25.09 16.46 14.38
N ASN A 38 23.95 15.78 14.58
CA ASN A 38 22.77 16.41 15.16
C ASN A 38 22.98 16.75 16.64
N ALA A 39 23.68 15.89 17.39
CA ALA A 39 24.06 16.17 18.77
C ALA A 39 24.96 17.41 18.84
N GLN A 40 26.03 17.46 18.04
CA GLN A 40 26.93 18.62 17.93
C GLN A 40 26.20 19.90 17.50
N ALA A 41 25.28 19.80 16.55
CA ALA A 41 24.44 20.92 16.13
C ALA A 41 23.51 21.40 17.27
N GLY A 42 22.97 20.48 18.07
CA GLY A 42 22.21 20.79 19.27
C GLY A 42 23.05 21.54 20.31
N PHE A 43 24.26 21.06 20.60
CA PHE A 43 25.21 21.76 21.48
C PHE A 43 25.58 23.14 20.94
N ARG A 44 25.83 23.28 19.63
CA ARG A 44 26.09 24.58 18.99
C ARG A 44 24.89 25.53 19.09
N GLY A 45 23.68 25.00 18.87
CA GLY A 45 22.44 25.78 18.98
C GLY A 45 22.15 26.23 20.41
N ALA A 46 22.51 25.42 21.40
CA ALA A 46 22.43 25.75 22.82
C ALA A 46 23.61 26.61 23.32
N GLY A 47 24.61 26.88 22.48
CA GLY A 47 25.81 27.65 22.85
C GLY A 47 26.81 26.90 23.75
N LEU A 48 26.74 25.56 23.81
CA LEU A 48 27.49 24.72 24.75
C LEU A 48 28.79 24.11 24.18
N VAL A 49 29.13 24.31 22.89
CA VAL A 49 30.35 23.78 22.26
C VAL A 49 30.95 24.75 21.22
N PRO A 50 32.29 24.93 21.23
CA PRO A 50 33.02 25.91 22.05
C PRO A 50 32.65 27.35 21.63
N PHE A 51 32.80 28.28 22.57
CA PHE A 51 32.50 29.71 22.45
C PHE A 51 33.24 30.35 21.25
N ASP A 52 32.63 30.31 20.07
CA ASP A 52 33.02 31.14 18.92
C ASP A 52 32.10 32.38 18.89
N PRO A 53 32.52 33.50 19.53
CA PRO A 53 31.71 34.71 19.59
C PRO A 53 31.43 35.33 18.22
N GLN A 54 32.23 35.02 17.19
CA GLN A 54 32.03 35.56 15.83
C GLN A 54 30.73 35.08 15.19
N VAL A 55 30.31 33.84 15.46
CA VAL A 55 29.06 33.29 14.93
C VAL A 55 27.82 33.99 15.51
N VAL A 56 27.90 34.44 16.76
CA VAL A 56 26.84 35.23 17.42
C VAL A 56 26.82 36.64 16.85
N LEU A 57 27.99 37.27 16.68
CA LEU A 57 28.12 38.62 16.13
C LEU A 57 27.61 38.69 14.67
N LEU A 58 27.89 37.70 13.83
CA LEU A 58 27.41 37.64 12.44
C LEU A 58 25.88 37.47 12.32
N LYS A 59 25.22 36.89 13.34
CA LYS A 59 23.74 36.78 13.37
C LYS A 59 23.06 38.09 13.78
N LEU A 60 23.77 38.99 14.46
CA LEU A 60 23.26 40.29 14.86
C LEU A 60 23.31 41.32 13.70
N ASP A 61 24.10 41.07 12.66
CA ASP A 61 24.19 41.92 11.47
C ASP A 61 23.04 41.61 10.48
N VAL A 62 21.83 41.99 10.86
CA VAL A 62 20.61 41.77 10.07
C VAL A 62 20.55 42.75 8.90
N LYS A 63 21.02 42.34 7.72
CA LYS A 63 20.77 43.07 6.48
C LYS A 63 19.35 42.82 5.98
N LEU A 64 18.44 43.76 6.24
CA LEU A 64 17.09 43.78 5.67
C LEU A 64 17.19 43.85 4.14
N ARG A 65 16.81 42.78 3.46
CA ARG A 65 16.74 42.73 1.99
C ARG A 65 15.26 42.78 1.59
N THR A 66 14.83 43.90 1.05
CA THR A 66 13.48 44.08 0.51
C THR A 66 13.38 43.31 -0.82
N PRO A 67 12.41 42.38 -0.99
CA PRO A 67 12.18 41.76 -2.28
C PRO A 67 11.68 42.81 -3.27
N THR A 68 12.29 42.85 -4.46
CA THR A 68 11.89 43.69 -5.59
C THR A 68 10.49 43.28 -6.09
N PRO A 69 9.59 44.22 -6.41
CA PRO A 69 8.26 43.88 -6.94
C PRO A 69 8.36 43.26 -8.34
N THR A 70 7.71 42.12 -8.52
CA THR A 70 7.47 41.53 -9.85
C THR A 70 6.40 42.34 -10.57
N GLY A 71 6.73 42.86 -11.76
CA GLY A 71 5.82 43.67 -12.59
C GLY A 71 4.59 42.90 -13.12
N PRO A 72 3.58 43.62 -13.63
CA PRO A 72 2.30 43.05 -14.03
C PRO A 72 2.39 42.24 -15.34
N PRO A 73 1.50 41.26 -15.56
CA PRO A 73 1.48 40.46 -16.78
C PRO A 73 0.94 41.29 -17.95
N SER A 74 1.66 41.36 -19.07
CA SER A 74 1.12 41.94 -20.31
C SER A 74 0.15 40.96 -20.96
N ALA A 75 -1.10 41.40 -21.13
CA ALA A 75 -2.05 40.76 -22.01
C ALA A 75 -1.68 41.08 -23.47
N ASN A 76 -1.28 40.06 -24.22
CA ASN A 76 -1.37 40.06 -25.67
C ASN A 76 -2.18 38.84 -26.07
N ALA A 77 -3.37 39.10 -26.61
CA ALA A 77 -4.15 38.11 -27.33
C ALA A 77 -3.44 37.84 -28.67
N ASP A 78 -3.20 36.58 -28.99
CA ASP A 78 -2.65 36.17 -30.27
C ASP A 78 -3.23 34.82 -30.73
N PRO A 79 -3.18 34.54 -32.05
CA PRO A 79 -4.21 33.84 -32.79
C PRO A 79 -4.16 32.32 -32.61
N TRP A 80 -5.31 31.69 -32.78
CA TRP A 80 -5.56 30.24 -32.75
C TRP A 80 -4.33 29.35 -33.04
N VAL A 81 -3.83 28.68 -31.99
CA VAL A 81 -2.74 27.69 -32.02
C VAL A 81 -3.33 26.28 -31.90
N SER A 82 -2.77 25.30 -32.62
CA SER A 82 -3.06 23.88 -32.40
C SER A 82 -2.75 23.50 -30.96
N GLN A 83 -3.79 23.34 -30.13
CA GLN A 83 -3.66 23.03 -28.71
C GLN A 83 -3.19 21.59 -28.49
N THR A 84 -2.39 21.37 -27.45
CA THR A 84 -1.98 20.03 -27.01
C THR A 84 -3.23 19.23 -26.59
N PRO A 85 -3.41 18.00 -27.08
CA PRO A 85 -4.57 17.17 -26.72
C PRO A 85 -4.52 16.84 -25.23
N ARG A 86 -5.62 17.11 -24.51
CA ARG A 86 -5.71 16.95 -23.05
C ARG A 86 -6.38 15.64 -22.63
N ASN A 87 -6.96 14.93 -23.59
CA ASN A 87 -7.61 13.65 -23.35
C ASN A 87 -7.37 12.69 -24.54
N PRO A 88 -7.60 11.39 -24.37
CA PRO A 88 -7.37 10.38 -25.41
C PRO A 88 -8.20 10.61 -26.68
N THR A 89 -9.43 11.12 -26.54
CA THR A 89 -10.33 11.43 -27.66
C THR A 89 -9.80 12.58 -28.52
N ASP A 90 -9.24 13.62 -27.88
CA ASP A 90 -8.58 14.74 -28.56
C ASP A 90 -7.32 14.28 -29.31
N ALA A 91 -6.58 13.32 -28.74
CA ALA A 91 -5.40 12.77 -29.41
C ALA A 91 -5.79 12.01 -30.69
N LEU A 92 -6.90 11.27 -30.67
CA LEU A 92 -7.42 10.56 -31.85
C LEU A 92 -7.95 11.53 -32.92
N SER A 93 -8.65 12.60 -32.52
CA SER A 93 -9.16 13.61 -33.46
C SER A 93 -8.03 14.39 -34.12
N GLN A 94 -6.98 14.76 -33.38
CA GLN A 94 -5.77 15.36 -33.95
C GLN A 94 -5.03 14.41 -34.87
N THR A 95 -4.87 13.14 -34.48
CA THR A 95 -4.24 12.12 -35.34
C THR A 95 -4.96 12.01 -36.68
N THR A 96 -6.30 12.04 -36.65
CA THR A 96 -7.13 12.01 -37.87
C THR A 96 -6.92 13.26 -38.73
N LEU A 97 -6.87 14.44 -38.10
CA LEU A 97 -6.59 15.70 -38.78
C LEU A 97 -5.21 15.73 -39.45
N VAL A 98 -4.18 15.19 -38.78
CA VAL A 98 -2.83 15.07 -39.35
C VAL A 98 -2.82 14.12 -40.54
N LYS A 99 -3.45 12.94 -40.42
CA LYS A 99 -3.56 11.98 -41.52
C LYS A 99 -4.22 12.59 -42.75
N ASN A 100 -5.32 13.32 -42.56
CA ASN A 100 -6.04 13.97 -43.65
C ASN A 100 -5.21 15.07 -44.33
N ARG A 101 -4.43 15.84 -43.56
CA ARG A 101 -3.50 16.85 -44.11
C ARG A 101 -2.35 16.24 -44.90
N ILE A 102 -1.81 15.10 -44.44
CA ILE A 102 -0.77 14.35 -45.17
C ILE A 102 -1.34 13.82 -46.49
N ALA A 103 -2.53 13.21 -46.45
CA ALA A 103 -3.17 12.65 -47.64
C ALA A 103 -3.52 13.71 -48.71
N GLY A 104 -3.88 14.92 -48.29
CA GLY A 104 -4.23 16.03 -49.19
C GLY A 104 -3.05 16.90 -49.65
N HIS A 105 -1.81 16.55 -49.30
CA HIS A 105 -0.64 17.39 -49.55
C HIS A 105 -0.17 17.32 -51.03
N GLN A 106 -0.46 18.37 -51.81
CA GLN A 106 -0.07 18.52 -53.23
C GLN A 106 1.01 19.63 -53.39
N GLY A 107 2.17 19.46 -52.75
CA GLY A 107 3.37 20.28 -53.02
C GLY A 107 3.54 21.60 -52.25
N SER A 108 2.78 21.85 -51.18
CA SER A 108 3.01 22.97 -50.25
C SER A 108 4.13 22.67 -49.22
N SER A 109 4.43 23.61 -48.33
CA SER A 109 5.48 23.40 -47.31
C SER A 109 5.05 22.36 -46.26
N PRO A 110 5.87 21.36 -45.91
CA PRO A 110 5.54 20.33 -44.93
C PRO A 110 5.57 20.82 -43.47
N THR A 111 5.91 22.10 -43.23
CA THR A 111 5.97 22.73 -41.90
C THR A 111 4.74 22.46 -41.00
N PRO A 112 3.49 22.49 -41.50
CA PRO A 112 2.31 22.20 -40.69
C PRO A 112 2.25 20.75 -40.19
N ILE A 113 2.79 19.80 -40.97
CA ILE A 113 2.82 18.36 -40.60
C ILE A 113 3.89 18.12 -39.53
N PHE A 114 5.07 18.72 -39.69
CA PHE A 114 6.13 18.64 -38.69
C PHE A 114 5.71 19.26 -37.36
N ALA A 115 5.01 20.40 -37.39
CA ALA A 115 4.47 21.02 -36.18
C ALA A 115 3.50 20.09 -35.44
N THR A 116 2.62 19.38 -36.17
CA THR A 116 1.68 18.44 -35.56
C THR A 116 2.35 17.19 -34.99
N VAL A 117 3.37 16.66 -35.68
CA VAL A 117 4.13 15.50 -35.18
C VAL A 117 4.95 15.90 -33.94
N ALA A 118 5.53 17.09 -33.92
CA ALA A 118 6.23 17.62 -32.76
C ALA A 118 5.28 17.83 -31.55
N ALA A 119 4.06 18.31 -31.80
CA ALA A 119 3.03 18.43 -30.76
C ALA A 119 2.60 17.06 -30.22
N LEU A 120 2.45 16.05 -31.09
CA LEU A 120 2.14 14.69 -30.68
C LEU A 120 3.26 14.11 -29.80
N ALA A 121 4.53 14.28 -30.19
CA ALA A 121 5.68 13.83 -29.41
C ALA A 121 5.68 14.45 -27.99
N LYS A 122 5.46 15.77 -27.90
CA LYS A 122 5.29 16.46 -26.60
C LYS A 122 4.11 15.94 -25.79
N GLY A 123 2.98 15.66 -26.45
CA GLY A 123 1.82 15.06 -25.80
C GLY A 123 2.12 13.67 -25.22
N THR A 124 2.86 12.82 -25.96
CA THR A 124 3.26 11.50 -25.47
C THR A 124 4.24 11.57 -24.30
N GLU A 125 5.13 12.55 -24.29
CA GLU A 125 6.06 12.78 -23.18
C GLU A 125 5.32 13.19 -21.91
N LEU A 126 4.35 14.13 -22.01
CA LEU A 126 3.51 14.51 -20.88
C LEU A 126 2.70 13.33 -20.33
N LEU A 127 2.05 12.54 -21.20
CA LEU A 127 1.30 11.36 -20.78
C LEU A 127 2.21 10.31 -20.11
N ALA A 128 3.44 10.15 -20.59
CA ALA A 128 4.41 9.27 -19.94
C ALA A 128 4.74 9.76 -18.53
N HIS A 129 4.99 11.07 -18.35
CA HIS A 129 5.21 11.64 -17.03
C HIS A 129 4.00 11.46 -16.09
N GLU A 130 2.79 11.77 -16.55
CA GLU A 130 1.56 11.54 -15.79
C GLU A 130 1.41 10.07 -15.39
N LEU A 131 1.66 9.15 -16.32
CA LEU A 131 1.61 7.72 -16.06
C LEU A 131 2.65 7.29 -15.01
N THR A 132 3.85 7.87 -15.01
CA THR A 132 4.86 7.58 -13.97
C THR A 132 4.41 8.06 -12.59
N LEU A 133 3.84 9.26 -12.50
CA LEU A 133 3.31 9.82 -11.25
C LEU A 133 2.13 8.99 -10.73
N ALA A 134 1.17 8.67 -11.59
CA ALA A 134 0.02 7.82 -11.25
C ALA A 134 0.46 6.42 -10.80
N ASN A 135 1.44 5.81 -11.47
CA ASN A 135 1.98 4.51 -11.05
C ASN A 135 2.67 4.57 -9.69
N ALA A 136 3.41 5.65 -9.40
CA ALA A 136 4.01 5.86 -8.09
C ALA A 136 2.93 5.98 -7.00
N GLU A 137 1.87 6.75 -7.25
CA GLU A 137 0.74 6.90 -6.34
C GLU A 137 0.02 5.56 -6.10
N ILE A 138 -0.32 4.82 -7.17
CA ILE A 138 -0.93 3.48 -7.07
C ILE A 138 -0.09 2.54 -6.22
N ARG A 139 1.25 2.55 -6.35
CA ARG A 139 2.14 1.73 -5.51
C ARG A 139 2.03 2.12 -4.04
N THR A 140 2.05 3.42 -3.73
CA THR A 140 1.91 3.90 -2.35
C THR A 140 0.56 3.53 -1.74
N LEU A 141 -0.53 3.70 -2.47
CA LEU A 141 -1.88 3.35 -2.04
C LEU A 141 -2.03 1.84 -1.82
N ARG A 142 -1.47 1.01 -2.70
CA ARG A 142 -1.47 -0.45 -2.52
C ARG A 142 -0.71 -0.89 -1.27
N GLN A 143 0.44 -0.28 -1.00
CA GLN A 143 1.21 -0.57 0.21
C GLN A 143 0.45 -0.17 1.48
N ALA A 144 -0.15 1.03 1.48
CA ALA A 144 -1.00 1.51 2.57
C ALA A 144 -2.21 0.58 2.81
N ASN A 145 -2.93 0.19 1.75
CA ASN A 145 -4.06 -0.74 1.83
C ASN A 145 -3.66 -2.11 2.35
N LYS A 146 -2.46 -2.62 2.01
CA LYS A 146 -1.95 -3.87 2.56
C LYS A 146 -1.70 -3.76 4.06
N ALA A 147 -1.10 -2.66 4.52
CA ALA A 147 -0.88 -2.40 5.95
C ALA A 147 -2.21 -2.29 6.72
N LEU A 148 -3.17 -1.53 6.18
CA LEU A 148 -4.50 -1.35 6.75
C LEU A 148 -5.30 -2.66 6.78
N SER A 149 -5.21 -3.46 5.72
CA SER A 149 -5.82 -4.79 5.66
C SER A 149 -5.25 -5.75 6.71
N LYS A 150 -3.92 -5.77 6.89
CA LYS A 150 -3.27 -6.54 7.97
C LYS A 150 -3.78 -6.10 9.34
N ARG A 151 -3.89 -4.79 9.58
CA ARG A 151 -4.42 -4.23 10.83
C ARG A 151 -5.87 -4.65 11.09
N ARG A 152 -6.74 -4.61 10.07
CA ARG A 152 -8.14 -5.03 10.19
C ARG A 152 -8.28 -6.52 10.52
N LYS A 153 -7.41 -7.36 9.95
CA LYS A 153 -7.38 -8.82 10.20
C LYS A 153 -6.72 -9.21 11.52
N ALA A 154 -5.87 -8.36 12.09
CA ALA A 154 -5.21 -8.66 13.36
C ALA A 154 -6.25 -8.77 14.49
N LYS A 155 -6.19 -9.87 15.25
CA LYS A 155 -7.03 -10.08 16.43
C LYS A 155 -6.78 -8.93 17.40
N LYS A 156 -7.84 -8.21 17.79
CA LYS A 156 -7.78 -7.16 18.81
C LYS A 156 -7.67 -7.79 20.20
N THR A 157 -6.51 -8.35 20.52
CA THR A 157 -6.23 -8.84 21.88
C THR A 157 -6.12 -7.61 22.77
N ARG A 158 -7.02 -7.52 23.77
CA ARG A 158 -6.93 -6.48 24.80
C ARG A 158 -5.58 -6.68 25.50
N VAL A 159 -4.70 -5.68 25.44
CA VAL A 159 -3.51 -5.65 26.29
C VAL A 159 -4.05 -5.73 27.72
N ARG A 160 -3.61 -6.72 28.51
CA ARG A 160 -4.01 -6.91 29.92
C ARG A 160 -3.92 -5.57 30.65
N GLN A 161 -4.76 -5.39 31.68
CA GLN A 161 -4.83 -4.20 32.52
C GLN A 161 -3.43 -3.66 32.82
N GLY A 162 -3.22 -2.38 32.53
CA GLY A 162 -1.92 -1.73 32.70
C GLY A 162 -1.44 -1.84 34.15
N GLY A 163 -0.27 -2.44 34.30
CA GLY A 163 0.47 -2.58 35.56
C GLY A 163 1.95 -2.81 35.24
N ALA A 164 2.83 -2.55 36.21
CA ALA A 164 4.24 -2.90 36.09
C ALA A 164 4.36 -4.43 36.25
N LEU A 165 4.82 -5.09 35.19
CA LEU A 165 5.08 -6.53 35.21
C LEU A 165 6.41 -6.78 35.93
N THR A 166 6.39 -7.54 37.02
CA THR A 166 7.62 -7.91 37.74
C THR A 166 8.34 -9.04 37.01
N ILE A 167 9.61 -9.28 37.34
CA ILE A 167 10.40 -10.37 36.75
C ILE A 167 9.77 -11.73 37.09
N GLU A 168 9.22 -11.88 38.30
CA GLU A 168 8.52 -13.09 38.71
C GLU A 168 7.27 -13.35 37.86
N ASP A 169 6.45 -12.32 37.62
CA ASP A 169 5.30 -12.40 36.71
C ASP A 169 5.71 -12.84 35.29
N THR A 170 6.90 -12.44 34.82
CA THR A 170 7.40 -12.88 33.50
C THR A 170 7.76 -14.35 33.48
N HIS A 171 8.36 -14.88 34.55
CA HIS A 171 8.68 -16.30 34.67
C HIS A 171 7.40 -17.15 34.72
N ASP A 172 6.41 -16.73 35.49
CA ASP A 172 5.12 -17.42 35.58
C ASP A 172 4.38 -17.44 34.24
N LEU A 173 4.41 -16.32 33.50
CA LEU A 173 3.82 -16.26 32.17
C LEU A 173 4.54 -17.18 31.17
N LEU A 174 5.87 -17.32 31.26
CA LEU A 174 6.63 -18.22 30.42
C LEU A 174 6.29 -19.69 30.75
N ALA A 175 6.27 -20.04 32.03
CA ALA A 175 5.89 -21.37 32.50
C ALA A 175 4.48 -21.75 32.05
N GLN A 176 3.50 -20.84 32.24
CA GLN A 176 2.12 -21.07 31.81
C GLN A 176 2.02 -21.28 30.29
N LYS A 177 2.79 -20.52 29.51
CA LYS A 177 2.78 -20.62 28.05
C LYS A 177 3.40 -21.92 27.55
N GLU A 178 4.42 -22.42 28.25
CA GLU A 178 5.03 -23.72 27.98
C GLU A 178 4.06 -24.87 28.27
N VAL A 179 3.35 -24.81 29.40
CA VAL A 179 2.28 -25.75 29.74
C VAL A 179 1.16 -25.71 28.70
N ASP A 180 0.70 -24.53 28.29
CA ASP A 180 -0.37 -24.40 27.27
C ASP A 180 0.06 -24.95 25.90
N GLU A 181 1.31 -24.75 25.49
CA GLU A 181 1.86 -25.33 24.26
C GLU A 181 1.99 -26.85 24.37
N GLN A 182 2.37 -27.37 25.54
CA GLN A 182 2.39 -28.81 25.79
C GLN A 182 0.98 -29.40 25.66
N ILE A 183 -0.02 -28.80 26.30
CA ILE A 183 -1.43 -29.21 26.20
C ILE A 183 -1.91 -29.17 24.74
N ARG A 184 -1.49 -28.18 23.94
CA ARG A 184 -1.83 -28.13 22.51
C ARG A 184 -1.18 -29.25 21.71
N ARG A 185 0.10 -29.57 21.98
CA ARG A 185 0.78 -30.70 21.35
C ARG A 185 0.10 -32.01 21.72
N ASP A 186 -0.21 -32.19 23.00
CA ASP A 186 -0.84 -33.41 23.51
C ASP A 186 -2.27 -33.59 22.96
N LYS A 187 -3.04 -32.50 22.78
CA LYS A 187 -4.33 -32.57 22.10
C LYS A 187 -4.20 -32.97 20.63
N ARG A 188 -3.24 -32.40 19.90
CA ARG A 188 -2.98 -32.77 18.49
C ARG A 188 -2.52 -34.21 18.35
N SER A 189 -1.71 -34.70 19.28
CA SER A 189 -1.28 -36.09 19.32
C SER A 189 -2.43 -37.02 19.74
N GLY A 190 -3.23 -36.63 20.73
CA GLY A 190 -4.40 -37.36 21.19
C GLY A 190 -5.50 -37.51 20.14
N GLU A 191 -5.73 -36.49 19.30
CA GLU A 191 -6.65 -36.56 18.16
C GLU A 191 -6.16 -37.51 17.05
N ALA A 192 -4.84 -37.67 16.91
CA ALA A 192 -4.27 -38.66 16.00
C ALA A 192 -4.44 -40.10 16.54
N PHE A 193 -4.28 -40.31 17.85
CA PHE A 193 -4.46 -41.62 18.48
C PHE A 193 -5.93 -42.02 18.72
N GLN A 194 -6.87 -41.09 18.82
CA GLN A 194 -8.30 -41.40 18.98
C GLN A 194 -9.03 -41.67 17.66
N ASN A 195 -8.46 -41.29 16.51
CA ASN A 195 -9.06 -41.55 15.19
C ASN A 195 -8.71 -42.93 14.60
N GLU A 196 -7.87 -43.72 15.26
CA GLU A 196 -7.52 -45.09 14.82
C GLU A 196 -8.40 -46.19 15.43
N GLY A 197 -9.44 -45.83 16.20
CA GLY A 197 -10.18 -46.78 17.04
C GLY A 197 -11.70 -46.87 16.86
N GLN A 198 -12.35 -46.09 16.00
CA GLN A 198 -13.80 -46.23 15.73
C GLN A 198 -14.14 -45.91 14.27
N SER A 199 -13.64 -46.71 13.32
CA SER A 199 -14.24 -46.73 11.99
C SER A 199 -15.68 -47.22 12.15
N ALA A 200 -16.66 -46.33 11.91
CA ALA A 200 -18.06 -46.73 11.79
C ALA A 200 -18.14 -47.95 10.87
N GLY A 201 -18.54 -49.11 11.40
CA GLY A 201 -18.49 -50.39 10.69
C GLY A 201 -19.10 -50.26 9.31
N ARG A 202 -18.40 -50.72 8.27
CA ARG A 202 -18.86 -50.60 6.88
C ARG A 202 -20.27 -51.21 6.76
N ARG A 203 -21.20 -50.42 6.24
CA ARG A 203 -22.59 -50.82 6.00
C ARG A 203 -22.72 -51.31 4.56
N CYS A 204 -23.59 -52.30 4.34
CA CYS A 204 -23.95 -52.77 3.00
C CYS A 204 -24.55 -51.62 2.18
N GLY A 205 -24.08 -51.41 0.96
CA GLY A 205 -24.57 -50.35 0.08
C GLY A 205 -26.04 -50.50 -0.35
N ILE A 206 -26.58 -51.72 -0.29
CA ILE A 206 -27.95 -52.04 -0.72
C ILE A 206 -28.95 -51.88 0.45
N CYS A 207 -28.69 -52.53 1.59
CA CYS A 207 -29.64 -52.54 2.73
C CYS A 207 -29.20 -51.71 3.95
N ARG A 208 -28.02 -51.07 3.90
CA ARG A 208 -27.43 -50.23 4.97
C ARG A 208 -27.21 -50.90 6.34
N LYS A 209 -27.33 -52.23 6.42
CA LYS A 209 -26.98 -53.04 7.61
C LYS A 209 -25.49 -53.36 7.62
N THR A 210 -24.91 -53.49 8.81
CA THR A 210 -23.51 -53.91 9.03
C THR A 210 -23.39 -55.44 9.01
N GLY A 211 -22.20 -55.98 8.72
CA GLY A 211 -21.91 -57.42 8.77
C GLY A 211 -21.88 -58.16 7.42
N HIS A 212 -22.24 -57.50 6.32
CA HIS A 212 -22.09 -58.01 4.96
C HIS A 212 -21.88 -56.85 3.98
N ASN A 213 -21.45 -57.14 2.75
CA ASN A 213 -21.26 -56.14 1.70
C ASN A 213 -22.37 -56.26 0.63
N ALA A 214 -22.38 -55.36 -0.35
CA ALA A 214 -23.41 -55.35 -1.39
C ALA A 214 -23.45 -56.64 -2.24
N GLN A 215 -22.32 -57.33 -2.39
CA GLN A 215 -22.22 -58.54 -3.20
C GLN A 215 -22.82 -59.78 -2.51
N THR A 216 -22.87 -59.79 -1.18
CA THR A 216 -23.45 -60.88 -0.37
C THR A 216 -24.79 -60.50 0.26
N CYS A 217 -25.39 -59.41 -0.21
CA CYS A 217 -26.69 -58.93 0.28
C CYS A 217 -27.82 -59.78 -0.28
N GLN A 218 -28.54 -60.48 0.60
CA GLN A 218 -29.68 -61.34 0.24
C GLN A 218 -30.99 -60.56 0.02
N VAL A 219 -30.95 -59.22 0.02
CA VAL A 219 -32.13 -58.39 -0.26
C VAL A 219 -32.31 -58.29 -1.77
N VAL A 220 -33.34 -58.96 -2.29
CA VAL A 220 -33.79 -58.80 -3.67
C VAL A 220 -34.53 -57.47 -3.77
N VAL A 221 -33.96 -56.50 -4.49
CA VAL A 221 -34.65 -55.26 -4.83
C VAL A 221 -35.52 -55.56 -6.05
N ASP A 222 -36.83 -55.67 -5.84
CA ASP A 222 -37.81 -55.76 -6.92
C ASP A 222 -37.92 -54.39 -7.59
N VAL A 223 -37.34 -54.26 -8.79
CA VAL A 223 -37.47 -53.06 -9.64
C VAL A 223 -38.75 -53.22 -10.44
N SER A 224 -39.85 -52.84 -9.80
CA SER A 224 -41.13 -52.65 -10.47
C SER A 224 -41.65 -51.25 -10.11
N SER A 225 -42.07 -50.51 -11.16
CA SER A 225 -42.75 -49.19 -11.17
C SER A 225 -41.88 -47.97 -10.77
N LEU A 226 -41.86 -46.84 -11.47
CA LEU A 226 -42.76 -46.29 -12.50
C LEU A 226 -41.99 -45.25 -13.33
N SER A 227 -42.19 -45.35 -14.64
CA SER A 227 -42.30 -44.22 -15.55
C SER A 227 -43.23 -43.15 -15.00
N ASP A 228 -42.83 -41.88 -15.13
CA ASP A 228 -43.65 -40.75 -15.59
C ASP A 228 -43.05 -39.44 -15.06
N PHE A 229 -42.67 -38.56 -15.99
CA PHE A 229 -43.13 -37.17 -16.13
C PHE A 229 -42.18 -36.46 -17.09
N GLU A 230 -42.75 -36.07 -18.24
CA GLU A 230 -42.21 -35.13 -19.23
C GLU A 230 -41.81 -33.78 -18.62
#